data_AF-A0A7J8IQL0-F1
#
_entry.id   AF-A0A7J8IQL0-F1
#
_cell.length_a   1.000
_cell.length_b   1.000
_cell.length_c   1.000
_cell.angle_alpha   90.00
_cell.angle_beta   90.00
_cell.angle_gamma   90.00
#
_symmetry.space_group_name_H-M   'P 1'
#
loop_
_entity.id
_entity.type
_entity.pdbx_description
1 polymer ?
#
loop_
_entity_poly.entity_id
_entity_poly.type
_entity_poly.pdbx_seq_one_letter_code
_entity_poly.pdbx_strand_id
1 'polypeptide(L)'
;MATQAHSLSYAGCNFLRQRLVLSTLSGRPVKIRKIRARDDNPGLRDFEASFIRLLDKITNGSRIEINQTGTTLYYQPGLLYGGSVEHDCSVLRSIGYYLESLLCLAPFMKHPLRIVLRGVTNDQVDPSVDVLRATALPLLKQFGIDGESFELKVRMCEFLAVYICVKHYLTNSLEELYDMCIRVCPI
;
A
#
# COMPACT_ATOMS: atom_id res chain seq x y z
N MET A 1 -21.15 -3.34 19.74
CA MET A 1 -22.06 -2.90 18.65
C MET A 1 -21.21 -2.34 17.53
N ALA A 2 -21.08 -3.04 16.41
CA ALA A 2 -20.34 -2.53 15.25
C ALA A 2 -21.15 -1.37 14.65
N THR A 3 -20.62 -0.16 14.77
CA THR A 3 -21.15 1.02 14.08
C THR A 3 -21.21 0.70 12.58
N GLN A 4 -22.38 0.90 11.96
CA GLN A 4 -22.49 0.83 10.50
C GLN A 4 -21.60 1.93 9.92
N ALA A 5 -20.35 1.59 9.57
CA ALA A 5 -19.40 2.53 9.03
C ALA A 5 -19.93 3.03 7.69
N HIS A 6 -20.28 4.31 7.63
CA HIS A 6 -20.72 4.98 6.41
C HIS A 6 -19.63 4.86 5.35
N SER A 7 -19.85 4.01 4.34
CA SER A 7 -18.87 3.80 3.27
C SER A 7 -18.66 5.08 2.46
N LEU A 8 -17.41 5.50 2.28
CA LEU A 8 -17.07 6.69 1.51
C LEU A 8 -17.22 6.38 0.02
N SER A 9 -17.96 7.21 -0.72
CA SER A 9 -18.19 7.00 -2.16
C SER A 9 -17.36 7.95 -3.00
N TYR A 10 -16.53 7.41 -3.89
CA TYR A 10 -15.75 8.18 -4.88
C TYR A 10 -16.13 7.80 -6.30
N ALA A 11 -15.72 8.64 -7.25
CA ALA A 11 -15.85 8.40 -8.68
C ALA A 11 -14.49 8.51 -9.40
N GLY A 12 -14.35 7.76 -10.49
CA GLY A 12 -13.19 7.78 -11.38
C GLY A 12 -12.00 6.93 -10.90
N CYS A 13 -10.97 6.84 -11.75
CA CYS A 13 -9.74 6.08 -11.50
C CYS A 13 -8.62 6.91 -10.84
N ASN A 14 -8.78 8.23 -10.75
CA ASN A 14 -7.72 9.10 -10.22
C ASN A 14 -7.45 8.80 -8.74
N PHE A 15 -6.17 8.76 -8.37
CA PHE A 15 -5.70 8.52 -7.02
C PHE A 15 -6.21 7.23 -6.37
N LEU A 16 -6.42 6.17 -7.19
CA LEU A 16 -6.92 4.88 -6.70
C LEU A 16 -6.04 4.32 -5.58
N ARG A 17 -4.71 4.36 -5.75
CA ARG A 17 -3.73 3.91 -4.74
C ARG A 17 -3.90 4.63 -3.42
N GLN A 18 -3.87 5.97 -3.46
CA GLN A 18 -3.94 6.81 -2.27
C GLN A 18 -5.26 6.60 -1.52
N ARG A 19 -6.38 6.50 -2.25
CA ARG A 19 -7.70 6.22 -1.66
C ARG A 19 -7.73 4.89 -0.92
N LEU A 20 -7.14 3.85 -1.50
CA LEU A 20 -7.07 2.53 -0.88
C LEU A 20 -6.14 2.54 0.34
N VAL A 21 -4.94 3.11 0.23
CA VAL A 21 -3.99 3.22 1.36
C VAL A 21 -4.62 4.00 2.53
N LEU A 22 -5.23 5.15 2.26
CA LEU A 22 -5.90 5.96 3.29
C LEU A 22 -7.12 5.24 3.88
N SER A 23 -7.85 4.45 3.08
CA SER A 23 -8.91 3.58 3.59
C SER A 23 -8.34 2.55 4.56
N THR A 24 -7.23 1.89 4.21
CA THR A 24 -6.54 0.94 5.09
C THR A 24 -6.07 1.57 6.39
N LEU A 25 -5.46 2.77 6.34
CA LEU A 25 -4.99 3.48 7.53
C LEU A 25 -6.13 3.98 8.42
N SER A 26 -7.22 4.47 7.82
CA SER A 26 -8.37 5.00 8.58
C SER A 26 -9.35 3.92 9.04
N GLY A 27 -9.23 2.69 8.54
CA GLY A 27 -10.18 1.60 8.80
C GLY A 27 -11.58 1.85 8.22
N ARG A 28 -11.76 2.82 7.32
CA ARG A 28 -13.07 3.21 6.76
C ARG A 28 -13.31 2.54 5.41
N PRO A 29 -14.47 1.89 5.19
CA PRO A 29 -14.79 1.27 3.90
C PRO A 29 -14.99 2.31 2.81
N VAL A 30 -14.59 1.97 1.58
CA VAL A 30 -14.62 2.85 0.41
C VAL A 30 -15.29 2.15 -0.77
N LYS A 31 -16.12 2.90 -1.51
CA LYS A 31 -16.75 2.48 -2.76
C LYS A 31 -16.34 3.42 -3.89
N ILE A 32 -15.68 2.90 -4.92
CA ILE A 32 -15.22 3.67 -6.07
C ILE A 32 -16.06 3.25 -7.28
N ARG A 33 -16.73 4.22 -7.90
CA ARG A 33 -17.62 4.01 -9.05
C ARG A 33 -17.07 4.67 -10.31
N LYS A 34 -17.58 4.27 -11.47
CA LYS A 34 -17.25 4.87 -12.77
C LYS A 34 -15.73 4.86 -13.07
N ILE A 35 -15.04 3.76 -12.74
CA ILE A 35 -13.63 3.58 -13.07
C ILE A 35 -13.52 3.40 -14.59
N ARG A 36 -12.93 4.39 -15.28
CA ARG A 36 -12.76 4.42 -16.75
C ARG A 36 -14.02 4.08 -17.54
N ALA A 37 -15.19 4.51 -17.07
CA ALA A 37 -16.47 4.15 -17.70
C ALA A 37 -16.68 4.75 -19.10
N ARG A 38 -15.78 5.65 -19.55
CA ARG A 38 -15.83 6.32 -20.86
C ARG A 38 -14.72 5.86 -21.82
N ASP A 39 -13.80 5.02 -21.35
CA ASP A 39 -12.68 4.52 -22.16
C ASP A 39 -13.15 3.31 -23.00
N ASP A 40 -12.45 3.03 -24.11
CA ASP A 40 -12.73 1.86 -24.96
C ASP A 40 -12.60 0.53 -24.19
N ASN A 41 -11.71 0.50 -23.19
CA ASN A 41 -11.52 -0.62 -22.28
C ASN A 41 -11.90 -0.19 -20.85
N PRO A 42 -13.18 -0.32 -20.47
CA PRO A 42 -13.67 0.16 -19.19
C PRO A 42 -13.20 -0.70 -18.02
N GLY A 43 -13.07 -0.08 -16.84
CA GLY A 43 -12.77 -0.75 -15.58
C GLY A 43 -11.33 -0.64 -15.07
N LEU A 44 -11.01 -1.51 -14.13
CA LEU A 44 -9.70 -1.63 -13.51
C LEU A 44 -8.68 -2.21 -14.51
N ARG A 45 -7.45 -1.71 -14.46
CA ARG A 45 -6.31 -2.27 -15.21
C ARG A 45 -5.64 -3.38 -14.39
N ASP A 46 -4.87 -4.22 -15.07
CA ASP A 46 -4.21 -5.38 -14.43
C ASP A 46 -3.28 -4.99 -13.28
N PHE A 47 -2.57 -3.86 -13.39
CA PHE A 47 -1.72 -3.34 -12.31
C PHE A 47 -2.53 -2.85 -11.10
N GLU A 48 -3.74 -2.34 -11.29
CA GLU A 48 -4.64 -1.95 -10.20
C GLU A 48 -5.23 -3.18 -9.53
N ALA A 49 -5.63 -4.19 -10.30
CA ALA A 49 -6.11 -5.47 -9.77
C ALA A 49 -5.00 -6.20 -9.00
N SER A 50 -3.76 -6.20 -9.51
CA SER A 50 -2.57 -6.71 -8.81
C SER A 50 -2.33 -5.96 -7.50
N PHE A 51 -2.45 -4.63 -7.50
CA PHE A 51 -2.32 -3.83 -6.29
C PHE A 51 -3.38 -4.16 -5.22
N ILE A 52 -4.63 -4.33 -5.64
CA ILE A 52 -5.72 -4.72 -4.75
C ILE A 52 -5.46 -6.12 -4.15
N ARG A 53 -4.96 -7.07 -4.94
CA ARG A 53 -4.54 -8.40 -4.45
C ARG A 53 -3.37 -8.32 -3.48
N LEU A 54 -2.46 -7.37 -3.68
CA LEU A 54 -1.37 -7.12 -2.74
C LEU A 54 -1.90 -6.64 -1.39
N LEU A 55 -2.85 -5.69 -1.38
CA LEU A 55 -3.49 -5.22 -0.15
C LEU A 55 -4.16 -6.38 0.59
N ASP A 56 -4.88 -7.24 -0.12
CA ASP A 56 -5.55 -8.41 0.47
C ASP A 56 -4.56 -9.40 1.12
N LYS A 57 -3.35 -9.54 0.57
CA LYS A 57 -2.30 -10.41 1.15
C LYS A 57 -1.70 -9.87 2.45
N ILE A 58 -1.63 -8.54 2.61
CA ILE A 58 -1.01 -7.90 3.79
C ILE A 58 -2.03 -7.61 4.89
N THR A 59 -3.32 -7.54 4.55
CA THR A 59 -4.42 -7.37 5.51
C THR A 59 -5.09 -8.70 5.84
N ASN A 60 -5.54 -8.86 7.08
CA ASN A 60 -6.37 -9.98 7.48
C ASN A 60 -7.82 -9.51 7.67
N GLY A 61 -8.78 -10.20 7.05
CA GLY A 61 -10.21 -9.87 7.14
C GLY A 61 -10.66 -8.70 6.24
N SER A 62 -9.88 -8.36 5.22
CA SER A 62 -10.33 -7.44 4.15
C SER A 62 -11.49 -8.05 3.37
N ARG A 63 -12.41 -7.19 2.93
CA ARG A 63 -13.48 -7.59 2.00
C ARG A 63 -13.40 -6.72 0.76
N ILE A 64 -13.20 -7.36 -0.38
CA ILE A 64 -12.98 -6.70 -1.67
C ILE A 64 -14.01 -7.26 -2.65
N GLU A 65 -14.82 -6.37 -3.22
CA GLU A 65 -15.82 -6.73 -4.22
C GLU A 65 -15.62 -5.91 -5.49
N ILE A 66 -15.48 -6.60 -6.60
CA ILE A 66 -15.30 -5.99 -7.92
C ILE A 66 -16.48 -6.41 -8.80
N ASN A 67 -17.11 -5.45 -9.46
CA ASN A 67 -18.18 -5.76 -10.41
C ASN A 67 -17.62 -6.53 -11.63
N GLN A 68 -18.44 -7.30 -12.33
CA GLN A 68 -18.04 -8.06 -13.53
C GLN A 68 -17.34 -7.19 -14.57
N THR A 69 -17.77 -5.93 -14.73
CA THR A 69 -17.16 -4.97 -15.67
C THR A 69 -15.95 -4.22 -15.10
N GLY A 70 -15.56 -4.45 -13.84
CA GLY A 70 -14.44 -3.74 -13.19
C GLY A 70 -14.65 -2.24 -12.97
N THR A 71 -15.83 -1.69 -13.30
CA THR A 71 -16.14 -0.25 -13.22
C THR A 71 -16.49 0.23 -11.82
N THR A 72 -16.78 -0.70 -10.91
CA THR A 72 -17.10 -0.43 -9.51
C THR A 72 -16.30 -1.37 -8.60
N LEU A 73 -15.64 -0.78 -7.60
CA LEU A 73 -14.86 -1.44 -6.57
C LEU A 73 -15.45 -1.07 -5.21
N TYR A 74 -15.70 -2.07 -4.37
CA TYR A 74 -15.93 -1.88 -2.94
C TYR A 74 -14.75 -2.49 -2.19
N TYR A 75 -14.15 -1.69 -1.32
CA TYR A 75 -13.00 -2.08 -0.50
C TYR A 75 -13.32 -1.78 0.95
N GLN A 76 -13.35 -2.82 1.76
CA GLN A 76 -13.44 -2.73 3.21
C GLN A 76 -12.10 -3.21 3.79
N PRO A 77 -11.35 -2.31 4.44
CA PRO A 77 -10.03 -2.65 4.96
C PRO A 77 -10.12 -3.65 6.11
N GLY A 78 -9.15 -4.55 6.16
CA GLY A 78 -8.93 -5.47 7.29
C GLY A 78 -7.84 -4.96 8.24
N LEU A 79 -7.45 -5.79 9.20
CA LEU A 79 -6.33 -5.49 10.10
C LEU A 79 -4.99 -5.69 9.36
N LEU A 80 -4.08 -4.73 9.46
CA LEU A 80 -2.72 -4.84 8.93
C LEU A 80 -1.92 -5.88 9.74
N TYR A 81 -1.69 -7.05 9.14
CA TYR A 81 -1.03 -8.16 9.83
C TYR A 81 0.47 -8.20 9.57
N GLY A 82 0.89 -7.99 8.32
CA GLY A 82 2.28 -8.16 7.90
C GLY A 82 2.70 -9.63 7.77
N GLY A 83 4.01 -9.92 7.89
CA GLY A 83 4.57 -11.26 7.74
C GLY A 83 5.33 -11.47 6.42
N SER A 84 5.51 -12.73 6.01
CA SER A 84 6.22 -13.09 4.77
C SER A 84 5.25 -13.18 3.60
N VAL A 85 5.44 -12.35 2.58
CA VAL A 85 4.56 -12.24 1.41
C VAL A 85 5.36 -12.30 0.13
N GLU A 86 4.88 -13.04 -0.86
CA GLU A 86 5.39 -12.97 -2.24
C GLU A 86 4.30 -12.43 -3.16
N HIS A 87 4.68 -11.51 -4.05
CA HIS A 87 3.76 -10.90 -5.00
C HIS A 87 4.40 -10.71 -6.37
N ASP A 88 3.73 -11.26 -7.38
CA ASP A 88 4.05 -11.02 -8.78
C ASP A 88 3.33 -9.76 -9.25
N CYS A 89 4.12 -8.72 -9.53
CA CYS A 89 3.65 -7.44 -10.02
C CYS A 89 3.34 -7.51 -11.51
N SER A 90 2.32 -6.76 -11.95
CA SER A 90 2.05 -6.58 -13.38
C SER A 90 3.21 -5.87 -14.08
N VAL A 91 3.54 -6.29 -15.31
CA VAL A 91 4.58 -5.68 -16.16
C VAL A 91 4.24 -4.26 -16.64
N LEU A 92 2.98 -3.83 -16.50
CA LEU A 92 2.51 -2.51 -16.95
C LEU A 92 3.00 -1.34 -16.08
N ARG A 93 3.51 -1.62 -14.88
CA ARG A 93 4.00 -0.64 -13.90
C ARG A 93 5.24 -1.16 -13.21
N SER A 94 6.08 -0.26 -12.70
CA SER A 94 7.28 -0.68 -11.99
C SER A 94 6.94 -1.20 -10.59
N ILE A 95 7.86 -1.93 -9.98
CA ILE A 95 7.73 -2.35 -8.58
C ILE A 95 7.63 -1.15 -7.63
N GLY A 96 8.19 0.00 -8.02
CA GLY A 96 8.06 1.25 -7.28
C GLY A 96 6.60 1.66 -7.03
N TYR A 97 5.70 1.37 -7.98
CA TYR A 97 4.26 1.62 -7.85
C TYR A 97 3.64 0.95 -6.61
N TYR A 98 4.06 -0.29 -6.32
CA TYR A 98 3.57 -1.08 -5.18
C TYR A 98 4.34 -0.74 -3.91
N LEU A 99 5.66 -0.57 -4.04
CA LEU A 99 6.57 -0.30 -2.93
C LEU A 99 6.22 1.01 -2.21
N GLU A 100 5.89 2.07 -2.94
CA GLU A 100 5.49 3.36 -2.38
C GLU A 100 4.34 3.20 -1.38
N SER A 101 3.31 2.42 -1.74
CA SER A 101 2.16 2.19 -0.86
C SER A 101 2.51 1.30 0.34
N LEU A 102 3.40 0.32 0.16
CA LEU A 102 3.87 -0.53 1.25
C LEU A 102 4.71 0.23 2.26
N LEU A 103 5.53 1.19 1.82
CA LEU A 103 6.30 2.06 2.71
C LEU A 103 5.40 2.86 3.64
N CYS A 104 4.24 3.32 3.15
CA CYS A 104 3.25 4.01 3.97
C CYS A 104 2.55 3.09 4.98
N LEU A 105 2.35 1.80 4.64
CA LEU A 105 1.60 0.86 5.47
C LEU A 105 2.47 0.08 6.46
N ALA A 106 3.73 -0.18 6.12
CA ALA A 106 4.64 -1.04 6.88
C ALA A 106 4.82 -0.65 8.35
N PRO A 107 4.87 0.65 8.74
CA PRO A 107 5.00 1.04 10.15
C PRO A 107 3.81 0.64 11.03
N PHE A 108 2.63 0.45 10.43
CA PHE A 108 1.38 0.20 11.15
C PHE A 108 1.00 -1.29 11.19
N MET A 109 1.88 -2.17 10.70
CA MET A 109 1.61 -3.61 10.67
C MET A 109 1.90 -4.26 12.02
N LYS A 110 1.07 -5.25 12.39
CA LYS A 110 1.26 -6.02 13.62
C LYS A 110 2.58 -6.80 13.65
N HIS A 111 3.03 -7.30 12.50
CA HIS A 111 4.28 -8.05 12.37
C HIS A 111 5.18 -7.41 11.30
N PRO A 112 6.52 -7.54 11.42
CA PRO A 112 7.44 -7.04 10.39
C PRO A 112 7.12 -7.62 9.00
N LEU A 113 7.17 -6.78 7.96
CA LEU A 113 6.78 -7.16 6.60
C LEU A 113 7.99 -7.64 5.77
N ARG A 114 8.08 -8.94 5.52
CA ARG A 114 9.08 -9.49 4.59
C ARG A 114 8.41 -9.73 3.26
N ILE A 115 8.68 -8.89 2.25
CA ILE A 115 8.01 -9.02 0.96
C ILE A 115 8.97 -9.29 -0.21
N VAL A 116 8.58 -10.15 -1.13
CA VAL A 116 9.30 -10.35 -2.40
C VAL A 116 8.40 -9.89 -3.53
N LEU A 117 8.85 -8.88 -4.29
CA LEU A 117 8.10 -8.26 -5.38
C LEU A 117 8.76 -8.63 -6.71
N ARG A 118 8.09 -9.42 -7.53
CA ARG A 118 8.64 -9.88 -8.81
C ARG A 118 8.05 -9.06 -9.95
N GLY A 119 8.89 -8.45 -10.78
CA GLY A 119 8.42 -7.58 -11.87
C GLY A 119 9.46 -6.59 -12.37
N VAL A 120 8.99 -5.58 -13.10
CA VAL A 120 9.84 -4.55 -13.72
C VAL A 120 10.35 -3.58 -12.65
N THR A 121 11.66 -3.39 -12.55
CA THR A 121 12.28 -2.56 -11.50
C THR A 121 12.27 -1.07 -11.80
N ASN A 122 12.21 -0.68 -13.08
CA ASN A 122 12.29 0.70 -13.52
C ASN A 122 11.32 1.00 -14.66
N ASP A 123 10.67 2.16 -14.59
CA ASP A 123 9.79 2.71 -15.64
C ASP A 123 10.00 4.23 -15.68
N GLN A 124 9.54 4.90 -16.73
CA GLN A 124 9.62 6.36 -16.88
C GLN A 124 8.56 7.10 -16.05
N VAL A 125 7.49 6.42 -15.63
CA VAL A 125 6.36 7.05 -14.93
C VAL A 125 6.47 6.90 -13.41
N ASP A 126 6.87 5.73 -12.94
CA ASP A 126 6.92 5.38 -11.52
C ASP A 126 8.33 5.60 -10.93
N PRO A 127 8.45 5.92 -9.63
CA PRO A 127 9.77 6.08 -9.01
C PRO A 127 10.53 4.75 -9.03
N SER A 128 11.84 4.83 -9.33
CA SER A 128 12.70 3.66 -9.28
C SER A 128 12.94 3.21 -7.83
N VAL A 129 13.31 1.94 -7.69
CA VAL A 129 13.61 1.33 -6.39
C VAL A 129 14.76 2.07 -5.68
N ASP A 130 15.75 2.54 -6.43
CA ASP A 130 16.89 3.27 -5.88
C ASP A 130 16.50 4.66 -5.36
N VAL A 131 15.61 5.35 -6.08
CA VAL A 131 15.05 6.63 -5.63
C VAL A 131 14.25 6.44 -4.35
N LEU A 132 13.39 5.42 -4.30
CA LEU A 132 12.64 5.11 -3.08
C LEU A 132 13.57 4.73 -1.92
N ARG A 133 14.64 3.98 -2.16
CA ARG A 133 15.62 3.66 -1.12
C ARG A 133 16.34 4.90 -0.60
N ALA A 134 16.77 5.79 -1.50
CA ALA A 134 17.50 7.01 -1.14
C ALA A 134 16.63 8.04 -0.42
N THR A 135 15.32 8.08 -0.73
CA THR A 135 14.39 9.08 -0.17
C THR A 135 13.59 8.56 1.02
N ALA A 136 13.09 7.32 0.96
CA ALA A 136 12.26 6.77 2.03
C ALA A 136 13.07 6.53 3.31
N LEU A 137 14.31 6.05 3.22
CA LEU A 137 15.16 5.82 4.39
C LEU A 137 15.37 7.07 5.26
N PRO A 138 15.83 8.22 4.73
CA PRO A 138 15.98 9.42 5.54
C PRO A 138 14.63 9.96 6.03
N LEU A 139 13.56 9.84 5.25
CA LEU A 139 12.22 10.21 5.70
C LEU A 139 11.79 9.36 6.89
N LEU A 140 11.82 8.03 6.78
CA LEU A 140 11.43 7.11 7.86
C LEU A 140 12.27 7.31 9.13
N LYS A 141 13.55 7.70 9.00
CA LYS A 141 14.38 8.10 10.16
C LYS A 141 13.82 9.33 10.89
N GLN A 142 13.31 10.34 10.16
CA GLN A 142 12.66 11.50 10.78
C GLN A 142 11.37 11.11 11.54
N PHE A 143 10.73 10.02 11.11
CA PHE A 143 9.57 9.42 11.78
C PHE A 143 9.91 8.54 12.98
N GLY A 144 11.19 8.45 13.38
CA GLY A 144 11.62 7.60 14.49
C GLY A 144 11.71 6.12 14.16
N ILE A 145 11.67 5.76 12.87
CA ILE A 145 11.90 4.38 12.42
C ILE A 145 13.39 4.24 12.15
N ASP A 146 14.10 3.57 13.05
CA ASP A 146 15.53 3.35 12.91
C ASP A 146 15.83 2.60 11.60
N GLY A 147 16.71 3.20 10.79
CA GLY A 147 17.06 2.69 9.47
C GLY A 147 17.73 1.32 9.47
N GLU A 148 18.12 0.77 10.64
CA GLU A 148 18.61 -0.60 10.77
C GLU A 148 17.52 -1.66 10.63
N SER A 149 16.25 -1.26 10.81
CA SER A 149 15.10 -2.14 10.65
C SER A 149 14.68 -2.26 9.16
N PHE A 150 14.91 -1.21 8.36
CA PHE A 150 14.53 -1.20 6.96
C PHE A 150 15.67 -1.68 6.05
N GLU A 151 15.47 -2.80 5.34
CA GLU A 151 16.50 -3.34 4.43
C GLU A 151 15.98 -3.58 3.02
N LEU A 152 16.14 -2.59 2.14
CA LEU A 152 15.83 -2.80 0.73
C LEU A 152 17.00 -3.50 0.01
N LYS A 153 16.78 -4.76 -0.40
CA LYS A 153 17.74 -5.58 -1.15
C LYS A 153 17.31 -5.74 -2.61
N VAL A 154 18.08 -5.17 -3.52
CA VAL A 154 17.93 -5.42 -4.96
C VAL A 154 18.76 -6.66 -5.31
N ARG A 155 18.14 -7.73 -5.81
CA ARG A 155 18.88 -8.87 -6.39
C ARG A 155 18.69 -8.85 -7.90
N MET A 156 19.77 -8.62 -8.64
CA MET A 156 19.74 -8.64 -10.10
C MET A 156 19.85 -10.08 -10.61
N CYS A 157 18.73 -10.79 -10.57
CA CYS A 157 18.42 -12.00 -11.33
C CYS A 157 16.89 -12.11 -11.33
N GLU A 158 16.22 -11.49 -12.31
CA GLU A 158 14.76 -11.56 -12.57
C GLU A 158 13.78 -11.18 -11.43
N PHE A 159 14.23 -10.93 -10.19
CA PHE A 159 13.37 -10.84 -9.01
C PHE A 159 13.87 -9.80 -7.99
N LEU A 160 13.03 -8.84 -7.61
CA LEU A 160 13.34 -7.92 -6.51
C LEU A 160 12.82 -8.50 -5.17
N ALA A 161 13.72 -8.74 -4.22
CA ALA A 161 13.33 -9.14 -2.86
C ALA A 161 13.35 -7.92 -1.92
N VAL A 162 12.21 -7.25 -1.73
CA VAL A 162 12.12 -6.07 -0.87
C VAL A 162 11.88 -6.45 0.60
N TYR A 163 12.94 -6.52 1.39
CA TYR A 163 12.81 -6.87 2.80
C TYR A 163 12.46 -5.66 3.69
N ILE A 164 11.17 -5.45 3.99
CA ILE A 164 10.72 -4.31 4.83
C ILE A 164 10.56 -4.75 6.30
N CYS A 165 11.66 -4.99 7.00
CA CYS A 165 11.58 -5.40 8.41
C CYS A 165 11.40 -4.23 9.37
N VAL A 166 10.25 -3.55 9.37
CA VAL A 166 9.96 -2.62 10.48
C VAL A 166 9.87 -3.44 11.77
N LYS A 167 10.93 -3.40 12.60
CA LYS A 167 10.90 -3.96 13.94
C LYS A 167 9.93 -3.10 14.75
N HIS A 168 9.05 -3.79 15.47
CA HIS A 168 8.08 -3.24 16.40
C HIS A 168 8.58 -1.97 17.11
N TYR A 169 7.92 -0.84 16.84
CA TYR A 169 7.99 0.35 17.71
C TYR A 169 6.65 0.64 18.40
N LEU A 170 5.60 -0.14 18.11
CA LEU A 170 4.34 0.01 18.85
C LEU A 170 4.42 -0.72 20.19
N THR A 171 5.04 -0.06 21.17
CA THR A 171 4.67 -0.20 22.58
C THR A 171 3.35 0.54 22.82
N ASN A 172 2.25 -0.02 22.30
CA ASN A 172 0.87 0.09 22.82
C ASN A 172 0.30 1.43 23.33
N SER A 173 0.82 2.61 22.95
CA SER A 173 0.19 3.88 23.31
C SER A 173 -0.32 4.61 22.07
N LEU A 174 -1.61 4.94 22.06
CA LEU A 174 -2.26 5.80 21.05
C LEU A 174 -1.61 7.20 20.99
N GLU A 175 -0.84 7.58 22.01
CA GLU A 175 -0.12 8.86 22.11
C GLU A 175 1.04 8.95 21.12
N GLU A 176 1.83 7.88 20.90
CA GLU A 176 2.96 7.90 19.95
C GLU A 176 2.51 7.98 18.49
N LEU A 177 1.35 7.40 18.16
CA LEU A 177 0.69 7.54 16.85
C LEU A 177 0.25 8.98 16.58
N TYR A 178 -0.25 9.65 17.62
CA TYR A 178 -0.59 11.08 17.58
C TYR A 178 0.67 11.93 17.42
N ASP A 179 1.74 11.61 18.14
CA ASP A 179 3.00 12.34 18.11
C ASP A 179 3.73 12.18 16.76
N MET A 180 3.64 11.00 16.14
CA MET A 180 4.12 10.76 14.78
C MET A 180 3.32 11.56 13.75
N CYS A 181 1.99 11.64 13.87
CA CYS A 181 1.16 12.48 12.98
C CYS A 181 1.38 13.99 13.20
N ILE A 182 1.59 14.45 14.44
CA ILE A 182 1.84 15.86 14.76
C ILE A 182 3.16 16.34 14.15
N ARG A 183 4.22 15.50 14.14
CA ARG A 183 5.50 15.87 13.51
C ARG A 183 5.42 16.05 11.98
N VAL A 184 4.40 15.52 11.31
CA VAL A 184 4.21 15.61 9.83
C VAL A 184 3.49 16.87 9.39
N CYS A 185 2.62 17.41 10.23
CA CYS A 185 1.90 18.64 9.98
C CYS A 185 2.25 19.64 11.08
N PRO A 186 3.41 20.31 11.02
CA PRO A 186 3.54 21.57 11.71
C PRO A 186 2.60 22.54 11.01
N ILE A 187 1.45 22.81 11.61
CA ILE A 187 0.69 24.03 11.33
C ILE A 187 1.54 25.21 11.80
#